data_AF-A0A2P4P9B2-F1
#
_entry.id   AF-A0A2P4P9B2-F1
#
_cell.length_a   1.000
_cell.length_b   1.000
_cell.length_c   1.000
_cell.angle_alpha   90.00
_cell.angle_beta   90.00
_cell.angle_gamma   90.00
#
_symmetry.space_group_name_H-M   'P 1'
#
loop_
_entity.id
_entity.type
_entity.pdbx_description
1 polymer ?
#
loop_
_entity_poly.entity_id
_entity_poly.type
_entity_poly.pdbx_seq_one_letter_code
_entity_poly.pdbx_strand_id
1 'polypeptide(L)'
;MEQKLKKKNKEKYKKDRKDAETKDNEFYDVTIEVEILVHIKLPNITPEIFQMILRYIYGRRLSLEEYDTSDIIKILIAANELRLQKLVAHLQLFLIENKKNWMEQNFNLIYKTSFENDSF
;
A
#
# COMPACT_ATOMS: atom_id res chain seq x y z
N MET A 1 -41.87 31.42 -55.73
CA MET A 1 -42.78 31.01 -54.64
C MET A 1 -42.18 29.94 -53.71
N GLU A 2 -41.18 29.16 -54.13
CA GLU A 2 -40.66 27.99 -53.39
C GLU A 2 -39.78 28.31 -52.16
N GLN A 3 -39.19 29.51 -52.05
CA GLN A 3 -38.32 29.82 -50.90
C GLN A 3 -39.08 30.13 -49.61
N LYS A 4 -40.38 30.49 -49.69
CA LYS A 4 -41.24 30.67 -48.50
C LYS A 4 -41.71 29.33 -47.92
N LEU A 5 -41.84 28.28 -48.73
CA LEU A 5 -42.28 26.95 -48.30
C LEU A 5 -41.20 26.21 -47.48
N LYS A 6 -39.91 26.37 -47.84
CA LYS A 6 -38.79 25.76 -47.10
C LYS A 6 -38.56 26.37 -45.71
N LYS A 7 -38.80 27.68 -45.54
CA LYS A 7 -38.72 28.35 -44.23
C LYS A 7 -39.84 27.91 -43.28
N LYS A 8 -41.07 27.80 -43.80
CA LYS A 8 -42.24 27.36 -43.02
C LYS A 8 -42.11 25.91 -42.56
N ASN A 9 -41.51 25.03 -43.37
CA ASN A 9 -41.21 23.66 -42.95
C ASN A 9 -40.09 23.60 -41.91
N LYS A 10 -39.04 24.42 -42.01
CA LYS A 10 -37.96 24.49 -40.98
C LYS A 10 -38.46 24.95 -39.60
N GLU A 11 -39.45 25.83 -39.54
CA GLU A 11 -40.07 26.23 -38.26
C GLU A 11 -41.01 25.16 -37.69
N LYS A 12 -41.69 24.40 -38.54
CA LYS A 12 -42.52 23.26 -38.11
C LYS A 12 -41.69 22.17 -37.42
N TYR A 13 -40.53 21.83 -37.97
CA TYR A 13 -39.62 20.84 -37.37
C TYR A 13 -38.91 21.31 -36.08
N LYS A 14 -38.96 22.61 -35.74
CA LYS A 14 -38.38 23.12 -34.49
C LYS A 14 -39.38 23.23 -33.34
N LYS A 15 -40.69 23.21 -33.61
CA LYS A 15 -41.71 23.47 -32.58
C LYS A 15 -42.12 22.22 -31.80
N ASP A 16 -41.94 21.03 -32.36
CA ASP A 16 -42.35 19.78 -31.70
C ASP A 16 -41.25 19.17 -30.82
N ARG A 17 -40.04 19.76 -30.80
CA ARG A 17 -38.89 19.27 -30.02
C ARG A 17 -38.69 20.02 -28.70
N LYS A 18 -39.78 20.32 -28.00
CA LYS A 18 -39.70 20.83 -26.62
C LYS A 18 -40.43 20.01 -25.55
N ASP A 19 -41.30 19.08 -25.90
CA ASP A 19 -42.15 18.44 -24.89
C ASP A 19 -42.21 16.90 -25.03
N ALA A 20 -41.08 16.19 -25.16
CA ALA A 20 -40.99 14.75 -24.89
C ALA A 20 -39.54 14.27 -25.05
N GLU A 21 -38.79 14.25 -23.94
CA GLU A 21 -37.78 13.23 -23.58
C GLU A 21 -36.94 13.78 -22.42
N THR A 22 -37.55 13.84 -21.25
CA THR A 22 -36.82 13.81 -19.98
C THR A 22 -37.32 12.61 -19.19
N LYS A 23 -37.10 11.43 -19.75
CA LYS A 23 -37.05 10.19 -19.00
C LYS A 23 -35.84 9.42 -19.50
N ASP A 24 -34.98 9.11 -18.54
CA ASP A 24 -33.96 8.08 -18.60
C ASP A 24 -32.75 8.41 -19.46
N ASN A 25 -31.93 9.34 -18.98
CA ASN A 25 -30.49 9.23 -19.11
C ASN A 25 -29.87 9.71 -17.80
N GLU A 26 -30.05 8.92 -16.74
CA GLU A 26 -29.01 8.80 -15.73
C GLU A 26 -27.78 8.29 -16.48
N PHE A 27 -26.92 9.22 -16.91
CA PHE A 27 -25.60 8.86 -17.40
C PHE A 27 -24.87 8.31 -16.17
N TYR A 28 -24.93 6.99 -15.97
CA TYR A 28 -24.07 6.33 -15.02
C TYR A 28 -22.64 6.64 -15.48
N ASP A 29 -21.91 7.42 -14.69
CA ASP A 29 -20.46 7.48 -14.81
C ASP A 29 -19.96 6.07 -14.56
N VAL A 30 -19.70 5.33 -15.64
CA VAL A 30 -19.03 4.04 -15.57
C VAL A 30 -17.61 4.36 -15.16
N THR A 31 -17.38 4.34 -13.86
CA THR A 31 -16.03 4.37 -13.30
C THR A 31 -15.37 3.07 -13.70
N ILE A 32 -14.52 3.12 -14.73
CA ILE A 32 -13.66 1.99 -15.05
C ILE A 32 -12.60 1.95 -13.95
N GLU A 33 -12.78 1.06 -12.99
CA GLU A 33 -11.73 0.70 -12.04
C GLU A 33 -10.62 0.01 -12.83
N VAL A 34 -9.60 0.78 -13.20
CA VAL A 34 -8.37 0.22 -13.76
C VAL A 34 -7.64 -0.45 -12.61
N GLU A 35 -7.67 -1.78 -12.57
CA GLU A 35 -6.97 -2.57 -11.57
C GLU A 35 -5.44 -2.40 -11.78
N ILE A 36 -4.81 -1.54 -10.98
CA ILE A 36 -3.36 -1.28 -11.08
C ILE A 36 -2.62 -2.43 -10.38
N LEU A 37 -2.08 -3.35 -11.17
CA LEU A 37 -1.21 -4.41 -10.68
C LEU A 37 0.20 -3.88 -10.44
N VAL A 38 0.53 -3.60 -9.17
CA VAL A 38 1.89 -3.20 -8.76
C VAL A 38 2.64 -4.41 -8.22
N HIS A 39 3.80 -4.71 -8.80
CA HIS A 39 4.71 -5.73 -8.29
C HIS A 39 5.78 -5.08 -7.41
N ILE A 40 5.77 -5.41 -6.12
CA ILE A 40 6.78 -4.95 -5.16
C ILE A 40 7.77 -6.10 -4.93
N LYS A 41 9.07 -5.80 -5.06
CA LYS A 41 10.14 -6.75 -4.74
C LYS A 41 10.73 -6.38 -3.39
N LEU A 42 10.78 -7.35 -2.49
CA LEU A 42 11.35 -7.23 -1.14
C LEU A 42 12.47 -8.28 -1.00
N PRO A 43 13.65 -8.04 -1.63
CA PRO A 43 14.68 -9.06 -1.77
C PRO A 43 15.31 -9.49 -0.44
N ASN A 44 15.26 -8.65 0.60
CA ASN A 44 15.87 -8.95 1.90
C ASN A 44 14.85 -9.51 2.91
N ILE A 45 13.61 -9.75 2.50
CA ILE A 45 12.54 -10.23 3.38
C ILE A 45 12.11 -11.62 2.91
N THR A 46 12.35 -12.63 3.74
CA THR A 46 11.87 -13.99 3.46
C THR A 46 10.36 -14.09 3.69
N PRO A 47 9.66 -15.06 3.08
CA PRO A 47 8.23 -15.25 3.28
C PRO A 47 7.84 -15.42 4.76
N GLU A 48 8.66 -16.10 5.55
CA GLU A 48 8.43 -16.34 6.97
C GLU A 48 8.49 -15.03 7.76
N ILE A 49 9.54 -14.22 7.54
CA ILE A 49 9.67 -12.90 8.17
C ILE A 49 8.54 -11.98 7.74
N PHE A 50 8.16 -12.01 6.45
CA PHE A 50 7.05 -11.22 5.95
C PHE A 50 5.73 -11.57 6.65
N GLN A 51 5.46 -12.86 6.88
CA GLN A 51 4.27 -13.29 7.64
C GLN A 51 4.27 -12.73 9.07
N MET A 52 5.43 -12.65 9.73
CA MET A 52 5.55 -12.06 11.06
C MET A 52 5.25 -10.56 11.04
N ILE A 53 5.76 -9.84 10.03
CA ILE A 53 5.44 -8.42 9.83
C ILE A 53 3.95 -8.22 9.59
N LEU A 54 3.31 -9.05 8.75
CA LEU A 54 1.86 -8.98 8.52
C LEU A 54 1.09 -9.21 9.82
N ARG A 55 1.47 -10.20 10.63
CA ARG A 55 0.85 -10.44 11.95
C ARG A 55 0.98 -9.22 12.86
N TYR A 56 2.13 -8.52 12.84
CA TYR A 56 2.27 -7.28 13.58
C TYR A 56 1.37 -6.16 13.04
N ILE A 57 1.26 -5.98 11.72
CA ILE A 57 0.43 -4.92 11.11
C ILE A 57 -1.05 -5.13 11.43
N TYR A 58 -1.56 -6.37 11.29
CA TYR A 58 -2.98 -6.67 11.49
C TYR A 58 -3.33 -6.94 12.97
N GLY A 59 -2.47 -7.63 13.71
CA GLY A 59 -2.71 -8.01 15.10
C GLY A 59 -2.17 -7.02 16.13
N ARG A 60 -1.31 -6.07 15.71
CA ARG A 60 -0.66 -5.05 16.54
C ARG A 60 0.10 -5.60 17.75
N ARG A 61 0.44 -6.89 17.72
CA ARG A 61 1.14 -7.61 18.78
C ARG A 61 2.19 -8.51 18.14
N LEU A 62 3.37 -8.52 18.74
CA LEU A 62 4.47 -9.41 18.36
C LEU A 62 5.14 -9.86 19.66
N SER A 63 4.97 -11.13 20.01
CA SER A 63 5.58 -11.74 21.19
C SER A 63 7.05 -12.07 20.86
N LEU A 64 7.99 -11.23 21.31
CA LEU A 64 9.41 -11.37 20.96
C LEU A 64 10.10 -12.51 21.70
N GLU A 65 9.51 -12.99 22.79
CA GLU A 65 10.05 -14.09 23.61
C GLU A 65 10.00 -15.44 22.89
N GLU A 66 9.10 -15.57 21.91
CA GLU A 66 8.90 -16.79 21.12
C GLU A 66 9.91 -16.95 19.98
N TYR A 67 10.80 -15.97 19.76
CA TYR A 67 11.71 -15.94 18.63
C TYR A 67 13.18 -15.96 19.06
N ASP A 68 13.99 -16.65 18.25
CA ASP A 68 15.44 -16.59 18.38
C ASP A 68 15.95 -15.19 18.07
N THR A 69 17.02 -14.77 18.73
CA THR A 69 17.60 -13.43 18.54
C THR A 69 17.97 -13.16 17.07
N SER A 70 18.38 -14.20 16.32
CA SER A 70 18.65 -14.09 14.89
C SER A 70 17.40 -13.71 14.09
N ASP A 71 16.25 -14.30 14.40
CA ASP A 71 15.00 -13.97 13.72
C ASP A 71 14.52 -12.58 14.12
N ILE A 72 14.68 -12.18 15.38
CA ILE A 72 14.40 -10.81 15.82
C ILE A 72 15.20 -9.79 15.01
N ILE A 73 16.48 -10.07 14.71
CA ILE A 73 17.32 -9.21 13.86
C ILE A 73 16.81 -9.19 12.40
N LYS A 74 16.41 -10.33 11.84
CA LYS A 74 15.82 -10.36 10.49
C LYS A 74 14.50 -9.57 10.42
N ILE A 75 13.67 -9.68 11.45
CA ILE A 75 12.44 -8.88 11.59
C ILE A 75 12.78 -7.39 11.68
N LEU A 76 13.83 -7.03 12.43
CA LEU A 76 14.31 -5.64 12.53
C LEU A 76 14.73 -5.08 11.17
N ILE A 77 15.50 -5.84 10.39
CA ILE A 77 15.91 -5.46 9.03
C ILE A 77 14.67 -5.26 8.13
N ALA A 78 13.75 -6.23 8.13
CA ALA A 78 12.51 -6.16 7.35
C ALA A 78 11.63 -4.98 7.77
N ALA A 79 11.52 -4.71 9.08
CA ALA A 79 10.77 -3.58 9.61
C ALA A 79 11.38 -2.24 9.17
N ASN A 80 12.71 -2.16 9.09
CA ASN A 80 13.40 -0.98 8.59
C ASN A 80 13.16 -0.77 7.09
N GLU A 81 13.29 -1.82 6.28
CA GLU A 81 13.03 -1.79 4.84
C GLU A 81 11.58 -1.34 4.52
N LEU A 82 10.62 -1.81 5.33
CA LEU A 82 9.20 -1.44 5.23
C LEU A 82 8.84 -0.13 5.95
N ARG A 83 9.84 0.57 6.51
CA ARG A 83 9.69 1.85 7.25
C ARG A 83 8.71 1.80 8.42
N LEU A 84 8.62 0.67 9.11
CA LEU A 84 7.78 0.45 10.28
C LEU A 84 8.47 0.97 11.56
N GLN A 85 8.68 2.28 11.65
CA GLN A 85 9.50 2.93 12.68
C GLN A 85 9.13 2.56 14.13
N LYS A 86 7.83 2.38 14.42
CA LYS A 86 7.36 1.95 15.75
C LYS A 86 7.83 0.54 16.11
N LEU A 87 7.84 -0.36 15.13
CA LEU A 87 8.33 -1.73 15.31
C LEU A 87 9.86 -1.73 15.45
N VAL A 88 10.56 -0.95 14.63
CA VAL A 88 12.03 -0.78 14.71
C VAL A 88 12.45 -0.37 16.13
N ALA A 89 11.87 0.70 16.66
CA ALA A 89 12.19 1.18 18.00
C ALA A 89 11.89 0.13 19.09
N HIS A 90 10.77 -0.59 18.96
CA HIS A 90 10.40 -1.65 19.90
C HIS A 90 11.40 -2.82 19.89
N LEU A 91 11.81 -3.27 18.71
CA LEU A 91 12.79 -4.36 18.55
C LEU A 91 14.18 -3.95 19.05
N GLN A 92 14.64 -2.74 18.74
CA GLN A 92 15.92 -2.23 19.25
C GLN A 92 15.94 -2.17 20.78
N LEU A 93 14.89 -1.62 21.39
CA LEU A 93 14.78 -1.56 22.84
C LEU A 93 14.82 -2.96 23.46
N PHE A 94 14.04 -3.89 22.91
CA PHE A 94 14.03 -5.28 23.38
C PHE A 94 15.42 -5.93 23.31
N LEU A 95 16.15 -5.75 22.21
CA LEU A 95 17.49 -6.31 22.03
C LEU A 95 18.50 -5.74 23.05
N ILE A 96 18.44 -4.43 23.31
CA ILE A 96 19.31 -3.75 24.27
C ILE A 96 19.03 -4.22 25.69
N GLU A 97 17.76 -4.33 26.07
CA GLU A 97 17.35 -4.68 27.43
C GLU A 97 17.51 -6.17 27.73
N ASN A 98 17.18 -7.05 26.78
CA ASN A 98 17.03 -8.48 27.05
C ASN A 98 18.11 -9.34 26.39
N LYS A 99 18.75 -8.86 25.32
CA LYS A 99 19.70 -9.66 24.52
C LYS A 99 21.12 -9.07 24.50
N LYS A 100 21.47 -8.21 25.48
CA LYS A 100 22.78 -7.54 25.58
C LYS A 100 23.97 -8.49 25.42
N ASN A 101 24.02 -9.58 26.19
CA ASN A 101 25.14 -10.54 26.12
C ASN A 101 25.29 -11.15 24.71
N TRP A 102 24.16 -11.44 24.06
CA TRP A 102 24.17 -11.96 22.70
C TRP A 102 24.69 -10.91 21.71
N MET A 103 24.28 -9.65 21.87
CA MET A 103 24.75 -8.52 21.06
C MET A 103 26.26 -8.30 21.22
N GLU A 104 26.80 -8.43 22.43
CA GLU A 104 28.24 -8.33 22.70
C GLU A 104 29.01 -9.47 22.02
N GLN A 105 28.52 -10.71 22.13
CA GLN A 105 29.13 -11.88 21.49
C GLN A 105 29.08 -11.82 19.96
N ASN A 106 28.05 -11.18 19.41
CA ASN A 106 27.81 -11.09 17.97
C ASN A 106 28.05 -9.68 17.42
N PHE A 107 28.89 -8.88 18.09
CA PHE A 107 29.11 -7.48 17.74
C PHE A 107 29.50 -7.28 16.28
N ASN A 108 30.40 -8.11 15.75
CA ASN A 108 30.81 -8.03 14.34
C ASN A 108 29.64 -8.21 13.36
N LEU A 109 28.73 -9.14 13.66
CA LEU A 109 27.56 -9.39 12.82
C LEU A 109 26.61 -8.18 12.85
N ILE A 110 26.34 -7.65 14.04
CA ILE A 110 25.49 -6.46 14.21
C ILE A 110 26.08 -5.26 13.50
N TYR A 111 27.37 -4.98 13.73
CA TYR A 111 28.07 -3.86 13.13
C TYR A 111 28.01 -3.91 11.60
N LYS A 112 28.30 -5.08 11.02
CA LYS A 112 28.20 -5.30 9.57
C LYS A 112 26.78 -5.06 9.06
N THR A 113 25.78 -5.60 9.74
CA THR A 113 24.36 -5.47 9.36
C THR A 113 23.89 -4.02 9.41
N SER A 114 24.34 -3.24 10.40
CA SER A 114 24.04 -1.81 10.49
C SER A 114 24.68 -0.99 9.38
N PHE A 115 25.88 -1.39 8.92
CA PHE A 115 26.62 -0.65 7.88
C PHE A 115 26.19 -1.03 6.46
N GLU A 116 25.79 -2.28 6.24
CA GLU A 116 25.25 -2.72 4.94
C GLU A 116 23.84 -2.18 4.66
N ASN A 117 23.13 -1.80 5.72
CA ASN A 117 21.90 -1.04 5.62
C ASN A 117 22.20 0.44 5.81
N ASP A 118 22.56 1.16 4.74
CA ASP A 118 22.87 2.61 4.68
C ASP A 118 21.73 3.55 5.18
N SER A 119 20.74 3.02 5.88
CA SER A 119 19.51 3.69 6.32
C SER A 119 19.23 3.53 7.82
N PHE A 120 20.20 3.06 8.62
CA PHE A 120 20.11 3.00 10.09
C PHE A 120 20.51 4.31 10.78
#